data_AF-A0A519UYY9-F1
#
_entry.id   AF-A0A519UYY9-F1
#
_cell.length_a   1.000
_cell.length_b   1.000
_cell.length_c   1.000
_cell.angle_alpha   90.00
_cell.angle_beta   90.00
_cell.angle_gamma   90.00
#
_symmetry.space_group_name_H-M   'P 1'
#
loop_
_entity.id
_entity.type
_entity.pdbx_description
1 polymer ?
#
loop_
_entity_poly.entity_id
_entity_poly.type
_entity_poly.pdbx_seq_one_letter_code
_entity_poly.pdbx_strand_id
1 'polypeptide(L)'
;MKQQRIIDLLIYTAAGFTPAHGLLTTLLLFNRQSYNNIIFHHSESLTWYFIFFLMPLLAGIAFYFWLKNKSISKAYKIIFGSILILQIGFTITAAVMNSNYWGYAFKRPTVFDEIFIPKKLLSYSTVATDVTDRKSLSVTTDILSGKNFYPGDEFYYSIPGRIEMIQHDLTYIVGYSFGHTVQYNNPVLELSENRLENIYGQIKATNFIDPGEDGYNTADELSGFAAEFLAVDNSKYLLTGLKGRQVSNDHYPYYEFLFTEIDGQYKLIKKQKFYTDVAGIEGLEYANIAPAFSLLLTVIGLFASLLIEATKKIMKLKNKSQKKRLIS
;
A
#
# COMPACT_ATOMS: atom_id res chain seq x y z
N MET A 1 -36.35 17.37 21.08
CA MET A 1 -35.41 16.95 20.02
C MET A 1 -35.75 15.52 19.61
N LYS A 2 -35.96 15.22 18.32
CA LYS A 2 -36.09 13.81 17.89
C LYS A 2 -34.75 13.13 18.10
N GLN A 3 -34.73 12.05 18.86
CA GLN A 3 -33.53 11.25 19.10
C GLN A 3 -33.03 10.73 17.74
N GLN A 4 -31.90 11.27 17.28
CA GLN A 4 -31.27 10.81 16.05
C GLN A 4 -30.72 9.41 16.30
N ARG A 5 -31.05 8.48 15.40
CA ARG A 5 -30.57 7.11 15.50
C ARG A 5 -29.12 7.09 15.04
N ILE A 6 -28.26 6.35 15.74
CA ILE A 6 -26.85 6.12 15.36
C ILE A 6 -26.74 5.69 13.89
N ILE A 7 -27.72 4.96 13.37
CA ILE A 7 -27.76 4.54 11.97
C ILE A 7 -27.85 5.71 10.97
N ASP A 8 -28.55 6.81 11.29
CA ASP A 8 -28.61 7.99 10.42
C ASP A 8 -27.24 8.70 10.37
N LEU A 9 -26.47 8.69 11.47
CA LEU A 9 -25.09 9.16 11.50
C LEU A 9 -24.22 8.36 10.51
N LEU A 10 -24.21 7.04 10.65
CA LEU A 10 -23.40 6.17 9.78
C LEU A 10 -23.78 6.30 8.30
N ILE A 11 -25.07 6.29 8.00
CA ILE A 11 -25.59 6.39 6.63
C ILE A 11 -25.17 7.72 5.98
N TYR A 12 -25.37 8.85 6.66
CA TYR A 12 -25.03 10.14 6.06
C TYR A 12 -23.51 10.35 6.03
N THR A 13 -22.77 9.91 7.03
CA THR A 13 -21.30 9.98 7.01
C THR A 13 -20.74 9.20 5.82
N ALA A 14 -21.19 7.97 5.57
CA ALA A 14 -20.74 7.20 4.40
C ALA A 14 -21.14 7.84 3.06
N ALA A 15 -22.33 8.43 2.98
CA ALA A 15 -22.79 9.14 1.78
C ALA A 15 -21.93 10.38 1.46
N GLY A 16 -21.41 11.08 2.47
CA GLY A 16 -20.47 12.20 2.28
C GLY A 16 -19.01 11.76 2.10
N PHE A 17 -18.61 10.66 2.75
CA PHE A 17 -17.28 10.05 2.59
C PHE A 17 -17.07 9.62 1.13
N THR A 18 -18.05 8.95 0.54
CA THR A 18 -17.96 8.33 -0.79
C THR A 18 -17.51 9.29 -1.90
N PRO A 19 -18.12 10.47 -2.11
CA PRO A 19 -17.64 11.42 -3.11
C PRO A 19 -16.27 12.01 -2.77
N ALA A 20 -15.98 12.30 -1.50
CA ALA A 20 -14.68 12.82 -1.10
C ALA A 20 -13.55 11.81 -1.36
N HIS A 21 -13.78 10.54 -1.04
CA HIS A 21 -12.87 9.44 -1.34
C HIS A 21 -12.77 9.18 -2.84
N GLY A 22 -13.89 9.23 -3.58
CA GLY A 22 -13.90 9.10 -5.04
C GLY A 22 -13.15 10.21 -5.77
N LEU A 23 -13.10 11.42 -5.21
CA LEU A 23 -12.29 12.51 -5.77
C LEU A 23 -10.79 12.25 -5.68
N LEU A 24 -10.31 11.35 -4.80
CA LEU A 24 -8.91 10.91 -4.80
C LEU A 24 -8.55 10.20 -6.12
N THR A 25 -9.52 9.65 -6.85
CA THR A 25 -9.29 9.15 -8.22
C THR A 25 -8.83 10.25 -9.18
N THR A 26 -9.16 11.52 -8.93
CA THR A 26 -8.63 12.60 -9.76
C THR A 26 -7.14 12.86 -9.48
N LEU A 27 -6.69 12.69 -8.23
CA LEU A 27 -5.26 12.70 -7.90
C LEU A 27 -4.51 11.58 -8.64
N LEU A 28 -5.10 10.38 -8.73
CA LEU A 28 -4.56 9.26 -9.53
C LEU A 28 -4.27 9.68 -10.97
N LEU A 29 -5.26 10.31 -11.60
CA LEU A 29 -5.26 10.55 -13.05
C LEU A 29 -4.46 11.79 -13.45
N PHE A 30 -4.46 12.85 -12.63
CA PHE A 30 -3.91 14.14 -13.02
C PHE A 30 -2.58 14.50 -12.35
N ASN A 31 -2.19 13.81 -11.28
CA ASN A 31 -0.91 14.05 -10.59
C ASN A 31 -0.24 12.74 -10.18
N ARG A 32 0.12 11.94 -11.19
CA ARG A 32 0.75 10.62 -11.03
C ARG A 32 1.99 10.65 -10.14
N GLN A 33 2.81 11.71 -10.21
CA GLN A 33 4.00 11.84 -9.38
C GLN A 33 3.65 11.95 -7.88
N SER A 34 2.71 12.84 -7.52
CA SER A 34 2.30 12.99 -6.12
C SER A 34 1.59 11.73 -5.61
N TYR A 35 0.81 11.08 -6.47
CA TYR A 35 0.18 9.81 -6.17
C TYR A 35 1.21 8.72 -5.87
N ASN A 36 2.19 8.55 -6.76
CA ASN A 36 3.28 7.59 -6.60
C ASN A 36 4.05 7.85 -5.31
N ASN A 37 4.28 9.11 -4.94
CA ASN A 37 4.89 9.43 -3.65
C ASN A 37 3.99 8.98 -2.49
N ILE A 38 2.72 9.38 -2.44
CA ILE A 38 1.83 9.03 -1.32
C ILE A 38 1.67 7.50 -1.14
N ILE A 39 1.67 6.75 -2.25
CA ILE A 39 1.48 5.29 -2.23
C ILE A 39 2.78 4.53 -1.99
N PHE A 40 3.84 4.87 -2.72
CA PHE A 40 5.05 4.07 -2.76
C PHE A 40 6.12 4.56 -1.80
N HIS A 41 5.99 5.76 -1.21
CA HIS A 41 6.98 6.28 -0.29
C HIS A 41 7.15 5.37 0.93
N HIS A 42 8.41 5.04 1.22
CA HIS A 42 8.81 4.00 2.15
C HIS A 42 8.56 4.37 3.62
N SER A 43 8.43 5.66 3.94
CA SER A 43 8.27 6.20 5.30
C SER A 43 6.88 6.79 5.59
N GLU A 44 6.02 6.94 4.58
CA GLU A 44 4.75 7.67 4.74
C GLU A 44 3.54 6.76 4.94
N SER A 45 3.50 5.99 6.02
CA SER A 45 2.28 5.24 6.38
C SER A 45 1.15 6.21 6.77
N LEU A 46 1.45 7.20 7.61
CA LEU A 46 0.45 8.10 8.20
C LEU A 46 -0.18 9.06 7.18
N THR A 47 0.61 9.66 6.28
CA THR A 47 0.12 10.58 5.25
C THR A 47 -0.93 9.91 4.37
N TRP A 48 -0.68 8.65 3.99
CA TRP A 48 -1.62 7.88 3.21
C TRP A 48 -2.93 7.65 3.96
N TYR A 49 -2.90 7.20 5.23
CA TYR A 49 -4.13 7.05 6.02
C TYR A 49 -4.87 8.37 6.24
N PHE A 50 -4.14 9.47 6.39
CA PHE A 50 -4.72 10.80 6.51
C PHE A 50 -5.50 11.18 5.25
N ILE A 51 -4.88 11.04 4.08
CA ILE A 51 -5.47 11.41 2.78
C ILE A 51 -6.61 10.45 2.39
N PHE A 52 -6.41 9.14 2.54
CA PHE A 52 -7.35 8.11 2.05
C PHE A 52 -8.50 7.83 3.01
N PHE A 53 -8.33 8.03 4.32
CA PHE A 53 -9.38 7.73 5.29
C PHE A 53 -9.83 8.95 6.09
N LEU A 54 -8.90 9.65 6.75
CA LEU A 54 -9.29 10.71 7.68
C LEU A 54 -9.96 11.90 6.97
N MET A 55 -9.37 12.38 5.87
CA MET A 55 -9.93 13.49 5.09
C MET A 55 -11.33 13.18 4.55
N PRO A 56 -11.58 12.04 3.86
CA PRO A 56 -12.93 11.66 3.46
C PRO A 56 -13.88 11.44 4.63
N LEU A 57 -13.41 10.91 5.77
CA LEU A 57 -14.23 10.75 6.97
C LEU A 57 -14.68 12.10 7.52
N LEU A 58 -13.79 13.09 7.60
CA LEU A 58 -14.14 14.44 8.02
C LEU A 58 -15.17 15.07 7.07
N ALA A 59 -15.02 14.88 5.75
CA ALA A 59 -16.02 15.31 4.76
C ALA A 59 -17.38 14.61 4.99
N GLY A 60 -17.37 13.32 5.28
CA GLY A 60 -18.56 12.56 5.66
C GLY A 60 -19.24 13.09 6.93
N ILE A 61 -18.48 13.37 7.98
CA ILE A 61 -18.99 13.95 9.23
C ILE A 61 -19.59 15.34 8.98
N ALA A 62 -18.94 16.18 8.19
CA ALA A 62 -19.47 17.48 7.80
C ALA A 62 -20.80 17.34 7.02
N PHE A 63 -20.87 16.40 6.08
CA PHE A 63 -22.09 16.10 5.32
C PHE A 63 -23.23 15.62 6.22
N TYR A 64 -22.94 14.77 7.21
CA TYR A 64 -23.90 14.39 8.25
C TYR A 64 -24.43 15.64 8.97
N PHE A 65 -23.55 16.51 9.48
CA PHE A 65 -23.99 17.72 10.19
C PHE A 65 -24.84 18.65 9.33
N TRP A 66 -24.57 18.71 8.02
CA TRP A 66 -25.37 19.46 7.06
C TRP A 66 -26.76 18.85 6.81
N LEU A 67 -26.88 17.53 6.81
CA LEU A 67 -28.15 16.83 6.56
C LEU A 67 -28.99 16.55 7.81
N LYS A 68 -28.38 16.47 9.00
CA LYS A 68 -29.04 15.94 10.21
C LYS A 68 -30.34 16.67 10.60
N ASN A 69 -30.44 17.95 10.25
CA ASN A 69 -31.62 18.79 10.53
C ASN A 69 -32.60 18.90 9.34
N LYS A 70 -32.29 18.27 8.20
CA LYS A 70 -33.12 18.34 6.98
C LYS A 70 -34.07 17.14 6.92
N SER A 71 -35.27 17.39 6.39
CA SER A 71 -36.22 16.31 6.09
C SER A 71 -35.79 15.59 4.81
N ILE A 72 -35.24 14.39 4.96
CA ILE A 72 -34.78 13.55 3.85
C ILE A 72 -35.82 12.47 3.58
N SER A 73 -36.28 12.38 2.33
CA SER A 73 -37.27 11.37 1.94
C SER A 73 -36.71 9.95 2.11
N LYS A 74 -37.59 8.97 2.38
CA LYS A 74 -37.22 7.56 2.55
C LYS A 74 -36.39 7.02 1.37
N ALA A 75 -36.69 7.45 0.14
CA ALA A 75 -35.96 7.01 -1.05
C ALA A 75 -34.45 7.39 -1.01
N TYR A 76 -34.13 8.62 -0.60
CA TYR A 76 -32.73 9.04 -0.42
C TYR A 76 -32.03 8.29 0.71
N LYS A 77 -32.74 8.03 1.82
CA LYS A 77 -32.19 7.19 2.91
C LYS A 77 -31.85 5.78 2.43
N ILE A 78 -32.67 5.20 1.55
CA ILE A 78 -32.39 3.89 0.94
C ILE A 78 -31.12 3.97 0.10
N ILE A 79 -30.97 4.98 -0.78
CA ILE A 79 -29.75 5.16 -1.56
C ILE A 79 -28.51 5.27 -0.65
N PHE A 80 -28.55 6.17 0.34
CA PHE A 80 -27.42 6.36 1.24
C PHE A 80 -27.11 5.10 2.07
N GLY A 81 -28.13 4.37 2.49
CA GLY A 81 -27.97 3.07 3.16
C GLY A 81 -27.32 2.02 2.26
N SER A 82 -27.73 1.95 0.99
CA SER A 82 -27.10 1.07 0.01
C SER A 82 -25.63 1.43 -0.23
N ILE A 83 -25.31 2.73 -0.31
CA ILE A 83 -23.92 3.19 -0.43
C ILE A 83 -23.08 2.71 0.77
N LEU A 84 -23.58 2.88 2.00
CA LEU A 84 -22.89 2.39 3.20
C LEU A 84 -22.63 0.88 3.13
N ILE A 85 -23.64 0.08 2.80
CA ILE A 85 -23.52 -1.39 2.72
C ILE A 85 -22.51 -1.80 1.65
N LEU A 86 -22.59 -1.18 0.46
CA LEU A 86 -21.69 -1.48 -0.65
C LEU A 86 -20.24 -1.06 -0.34
N GLN A 87 -20.03 0.08 0.32
CA GLN A 87 -18.70 0.51 0.75
C GLN A 87 -18.08 -0.48 1.75
N ILE A 88 -18.83 -0.86 2.80
CA ILE A 88 -18.34 -1.82 3.79
C ILE A 88 -18.05 -3.18 3.14
N GLY A 89 -18.99 -3.67 2.33
CA GLY A 89 -18.84 -4.96 1.64
C GLY A 89 -17.64 -4.97 0.70
N PHE A 90 -17.44 -3.89 -0.06
CA PHE A 90 -16.27 -3.72 -0.92
C PHE A 90 -14.99 -3.65 -0.10
N THR A 91 -14.92 -2.82 0.95
CA THR A 91 -13.70 -2.66 1.75
C THR A 91 -13.26 -3.98 2.37
N ILE A 92 -14.19 -4.76 2.94
CA ILE A 92 -13.87 -6.08 3.52
C ILE A 92 -13.38 -7.03 2.43
N THR A 93 -14.12 -7.14 1.32
CA THR A 93 -13.78 -8.07 0.23
C THR A 93 -12.43 -7.73 -0.39
N ALA A 94 -12.22 -6.45 -0.73
CA ALA A 94 -10.97 -5.96 -1.31
C ALA A 94 -9.81 -6.15 -0.34
N ALA A 95 -9.97 -5.84 0.96
CA ALA A 95 -8.91 -6.04 1.96
C ALA A 95 -8.49 -7.52 2.09
N VAL A 96 -9.46 -8.44 2.12
CA VAL A 96 -9.19 -9.88 2.18
C VAL A 96 -8.49 -10.36 0.91
N MET A 97 -8.99 -9.98 -0.26
CA MET A 97 -8.36 -10.34 -1.54
C MET A 97 -6.95 -9.77 -1.64
N ASN A 98 -6.75 -8.51 -1.23
CA ASN A 98 -5.45 -7.85 -1.27
C ASN A 98 -4.47 -8.52 -0.29
N SER A 99 -4.94 -8.89 0.91
CA SER A 99 -4.10 -9.58 1.89
C SER A 99 -3.68 -10.96 1.42
N ASN A 100 -4.57 -11.70 0.77
CA ASN A 100 -4.29 -13.05 0.28
C ASN A 100 -3.38 -13.03 -0.95
N TYR A 101 -3.53 -12.04 -1.82
CA TYR A 101 -2.73 -11.91 -3.03
C TYR A 101 -1.42 -11.18 -2.74
N TRP A 102 -1.47 -9.92 -2.30
CA TRP A 102 -0.28 -9.08 -2.17
C TRP A 102 0.46 -9.20 -0.82
N GLY A 103 -0.13 -9.86 0.18
CA GLY A 103 0.44 -9.98 1.53
C GLY A 103 0.14 -8.78 2.44
N TYR A 104 -0.71 -7.84 2.01
CA TYR A 104 -1.14 -6.68 2.79
C TYR A 104 -2.58 -6.27 2.45
N ALA A 105 -3.31 -5.63 3.36
CA ALA A 105 -4.74 -5.35 3.16
C ALA A 105 -5.05 -4.06 2.40
N PHE A 106 -4.36 -2.95 2.71
CA PHE A 106 -4.77 -1.62 2.27
C PHE A 106 -3.68 -0.88 1.48
N LYS A 107 -2.48 -0.86 2.03
CA LYS A 107 -1.30 -0.23 1.46
C LYS A 107 -0.13 -1.19 1.57
N ARG A 108 0.71 -1.15 0.55
CA ARG A 108 2.07 -1.69 0.53
C ARG A 108 2.84 -1.42 1.84
N PRO A 109 3.53 -2.41 2.43
CA PRO A 109 4.32 -2.21 3.64
C PRO A 109 5.39 -1.12 3.48
N THR A 110 5.49 -0.25 4.48
CA THR A 110 6.61 0.69 4.64
C THR A 110 7.88 -0.07 4.98
N VAL A 111 9.03 0.58 4.89
CA VAL A 111 10.26 0.04 5.51
C VAL A 111 10.06 0.04 7.05
N PHE A 112 10.92 -0.63 7.80
CA PHE A 112 10.87 -0.57 9.25
C PHE A 112 11.30 0.82 9.79
N ASP A 113 10.53 1.35 10.74
CA ASP A 113 10.71 2.69 11.31
C ASP A 113 12.13 2.92 11.87
N GLU A 114 12.80 1.88 12.36
CA GLU A 114 14.16 1.91 12.90
C GLU A 114 15.21 2.45 11.91
N ILE A 115 14.94 2.34 10.61
CA ILE A 115 15.85 2.72 9.53
C ILE A 115 15.22 3.72 8.57
N PHE A 116 14.17 4.44 8.97
CA PHE A 116 13.58 5.52 8.17
C PHE A 116 14.53 6.70 8.00
N ILE A 117 15.23 7.08 9.06
CA ILE A 117 16.17 8.19 9.06
C ILE A 117 17.48 7.69 9.68
N PRO A 118 18.25 6.85 8.96
CA PRO A 118 19.52 6.39 9.49
C PRO A 118 20.50 7.57 9.53
N LYS A 119 21.37 7.60 10.53
CA LYS A 119 22.48 8.56 10.59
C LYS A 119 23.49 8.31 9.48
N LYS A 120 23.74 7.04 9.12
CA LYS A 120 24.74 6.64 8.12
C LYS A 120 24.47 5.22 7.60
N LEU A 121 24.74 4.99 6.31
CA LEU A 121 24.93 3.65 5.74
C LEU A 121 26.36 3.17 6.02
N LEU A 122 26.49 2.01 6.68
CA LEU A 122 27.77 1.44 7.08
C LEU A 122 28.32 0.43 6.06
N SER A 123 27.45 -0.43 5.52
CA SER A 123 27.79 -1.45 4.52
C SER A 123 26.62 -1.71 3.60
N TYR A 124 26.92 -2.26 2.42
CA TYR A 124 25.93 -2.72 1.47
C TYR A 124 26.53 -3.89 0.69
N SER A 125 25.77 -4.96 0.52
CA SER A 125 26.17 -6.10 -0.29
C SER A 125 24.98 -6.63 -1.07
N THR A 126 25.18 -6.90 -2.35
CA THR A 126 24.24 -7.73 -3.11
C THR A 126 24.47 -9.17 -2.70
N VAL A 127 23.39 -9.88 -2.37
CA VAL A 127 23.46 -11.23 -1.83
C VAL A 127 22.58 -12.18 -2.63
N ALA A 128 23.00 -13.42 -2.76
CA ALA A 128 22.19 -14.48 -3.32
C ALA A 128 22.40 -15.77 -2.52
N THR A 129 21.41 -16.65 -2.58
CA THR A 129 21.53 -18.01 -2.07
C THR A 129 22.57 -18.74 -2.90
N ASP A 130 23.53 -19.39 -2.26
CA ASP A 130 24.56 -20.14 -2.98
C ASP A 130 23.90 -21.27 -3.80
N VAL A 131 24.23 -21.30 -5.09
CA VAL A 131 23.66 -22.22 -6.08
C VAL A 131 24.06 -23.66 -5.79
N THR A 132 25.20 -23.88 -5.11
CA THR A 132 25.75 -25.20 -4.83
C THR A 132 25.18 -25.86 -3.58
N ASP A 133 24.94 -25.09 -2.51
CA ASP A 133 24.52 -25.64 -1.22
C ASP A 133 23.11 -25.25 -0.77
N ARG A 134 22.54 -24.15 -1.31
CA ARG A 134 21.30 -23.50 -0.87
C ARG A 134 21.16 -23.33 0.65
N LYS A 135 22.29 -23.24 1.35
CA LYS A 135 22.39 -23.22 2.82
C LYS A 135 22.93 -21.92 3.36
N SER A 136 23.45 -21.04 2.50
CA SER A 136 23.98 -19.75 2.90
C SER A 136 23.63 -18.65 1.89
N LEU A 137 23.75 -17.40 2.35
CA LEU A 137 23.81 -16.24 1.47
C LEU A 137 25.28 -15.93 1.20
N SER A 138 25.63 -15.70 -0.06
CA SER A 138 26.96 -15.24 -0.47
C SER A 138 26.85 -13.87 -1.14
N VAL A 139 27.92 -13.08 -1.01
CA VAL A 139 28.05 -11.83 -1.76
C VAL A 139 28.17 -12.18 -3.24
N THR A 140 27.40 -11.51 -4.08
CA THR A 140 27.47 -11.68 -5.52
C THR A 140 27.79 -10.36 -6.22
N THR A 141 28.67 -10.45 -7.21
CA THR A 141 28.99 -9.35 -8.12
C THR A 141 28.01 -9.24 -9.28
N ASP A 142 27.10 -10.23 -9.42
CA ASP A 142 25.94 -10.11 -10.31
C ASP A 142 24.98 -9.10 -9.69
N ILE A 143 25.33 -7.82 -9.85
CA ILE A 143 24.33 -6.81 -10.13
C ILE A 143 23.54 -7.42 -11.28
N LEU A 144 22.25 -7.69 -11.10
CA LEU A 144 21.36 -7.85 -12.25
C LEU A 144 21.45 -6.55 -13.04
N SER A 145 22.47 -6.49 -13.90
CA SER A 145 22.82 -5.38 -14.72
C SER A 145 21.70 -5.22 -15.73
N GLY A 146 21.21 -4.00 -15.86
CA GLY A 146 20.65 -3.58 -17.14
C GLY A 146 19.32 -4.19 -17.55
N LYS A 147 18.29 -4.06 -16.70
CA LYS A 147 17.07 -3.49 -17.28
C LYS A 147 16.98 -2.06 -16.76
N ASN A 148 17.31 -1.14 -17.66
CA ASN A 148 17.15 0.31 -17.54
C ASN A 148 16.18 0.67 -16.41
N PHE A 149 16.74 1.12 -15.28
CA PHE A 149 16.01 1.84 -14.26
C PHE A 149 15.43 3.08 -14.94
N TYR A 150 14.24 2.96 -15.51
CA TYR A 150 13.51 4.15 -15.92
C TYR A 150 13.17 4.89 -14.63
N PRO A 151 13.65 6.13 -14.44
CA PRO A 151 13.19 7.00 -13.37
C PRO A 151 11.74 7.34 -13.70
N GLY A 152 10.83 6.45 -13.31
CA GLY A 152 9.50 6.42 -13.90
C GLY A 152 8.50 5.73 -13.01
N ASP A 153 8.57 4.40 -12.87
CA ASP A 153 7.32 3.71 -12.53
C ASP A 153 7.31 2.76 -11.32
N GLU A 154 8.37 2.05 -10.93
CA GLU A 154 8.21 1.00 -9.87
C GLU A 154 9.44 0.79 -8.95
N PHE A 155 9.97 1.86 -8.34
CA PHE A 155 11.05 1.75 -7.33
C PHE A 155 10.71 0.84 -6.15
N TYR A 156 9.43 0.65 -5.85
CA TYR A 156 8.98 -0.14 -4.71
C TYR A 156 9.34 -1.64 -4.85
N TYR A 157 9.34 -2.17 -6.07
CA TYR A 157 9.59 -3.59 -6.34
C TYR A 157 11.01 -3.89 -6.85
N SER A 158 11.79 -2.85 -7.16
CA SER A 158 13.20 -3.07 -7.46
C SER A 158 13.94 -3.39 -6.15
N ILE A 159 14.76 -4.44 -6.20
CA ILE A 159 15.58 -4.88 -5.07
C ILE A 159 16.35 -3.72 -4.44
N PRO A 160 17.09 -2.85 -5.19
CA PRO A 160 17.76 -1.71 -4.57
C PRO A 160 16.84 -0.52 -4.30
N GLY A 161 15.66 -0.42 -4.93
CA GLY A 161 14.85 0.80 -4.93
C GLY A 161 14.38 1.22 -3.55
N ARG A 162 14.09 0.29 -2.64
CA ARG A 162 13.73 0.62 -1.25
C ARG A 162 14.91 1.21 -0.48
N ILE A 163 16.12 0.70 -0.67
CA ILE A 163 17.34 1.26 -0.07
C ILE A 163 17.70 2.60 -0.71
N GLU A 164 17.59 2.71 -2.02
CA GLU A 164 17.81 3.96 -2.75
C GLU A 164 16.83 5.04 -2.29
N MET A 165 15.57 4.69 -2.02
CA MET A 165 14.61 5.64 -1.46
C MET A 165 15.01 6.13 -0.07
N ILE A 166 15.50 5.25 0.80
CA ILE A 166 16.06 5.66 2.12
C ILE A 166 17.28 6.57 1.92
N GLN A 167 18.19 6.21 1.02
CA GLN A 167 19.41 7.00 0.75
C GLN A 167 19.11 8.35 0.10
N HIS A 168 18.11 8.42 -0.78
CA HIS A 168 17.68 9.65 -1.42
C HIS A 168 17.17 10.66 -0.39
N ASP A 169 16.38 10.20 0.59
CA ASP A 169 15.91 11.04 1.69
C ASP A 169 17.07 11.52 2.58
N LEU A 170 18.06 10.66 2.84
CA LEU A 170 19.28 11.08 3.55
C LEU A 170 20.06 12.16 2.81
N THR A 171 20.16 12.04 1.50
CA THR A 171 20.86 13.01 0.65
C THR A 171 20.21 14.38 0.76
N TYR A 172 18.88 14.41 0.76
CA TYR A 172 18.11 15.65 0.90
C TYR A 172 18.18 16.25 2.32
N ILE A 173 18.11 15.42 3.35
CA ILE A 173 18.09 15.87 4.76
C ILE A 173 19.48 16.29 5.26
N VAL A 174 20.53 15.57 4.87
CA VAL A 174 21.89 15.70 5.43
C VAL A 174 22.84 16.42 4.45
N GLY A 175 22.39 16.75 3.24
CA GLY A 175 23.22 17.39 2.21
C GLY A 175 24.35 16.49 1.69
N TYR A 176 24.23 15.18 1.88
CA TYR A 176 25.25 14.19 1.54
C TYR A 176 25.01 13.65 0.14
N SER A 177 25.81 14.06 -0.85
CA SER A 177 25.72 13.51 -2.21
C SER A 177 26.19 12.05 -2.22
N PHE A 178 25.24 11.11 -2.14
CA PHE A 178 25.52 9.74 -2.55
C PHE A 178 25.56 9.70 -4.07
N GLY A 179 26.76 9.64 -4.64
CA GLY A 179 26.91 9.29 -6.05
C GLY A 179 26.33 7.88 -6.26
N HIS A 180 25.19 7.80 -6.96
CA HIS A 180 24.36 6.61 -7.23
C HIS A 180 25.10 5.36 -7.75
N THR A 181 26.40 5.45 -8.06
CA THR A 181 27.16 4.39 -8.73
C THR A 181 28.45 3.99 -8.01
N VAL A 182 28.91 4.72 -6.99
CA VAL A 182 30.32 4.62 -6.55
C VAL A 182 30.54 3.76 -5.29
N GLN A 183 29.51 3.42 -4.51
CA GLN A 183 29.69 2.63 -3.27
C GLN A 183 29.20 1.18 -3.31
N TYR A 184 28.50 0.75 -4.37
CA TYR A 184 27.91 -0.60 -4.44
C TYR A 184 28.92 -1.74 -4.59
N ASN A 185 30.16 -1.43 -4.99
CA ASN A 185 31.24 -2.41 -5.23
C ASN A 185 32.51 -2.07 -4.43
N ASN A 186 32.36 -1.56 -3.20
CA ASN A 186 33.52 -1.37 -2.32
C ASN A 186 33.73 -2.63 -1.47
N PRO A 187 34.72 -3.50 -1.78
CA PRO A 187 34.95 -4.73 -1.02
C PRO A 187 35.30 -4.49 0.46
N VAL A 188 35.67 -3.26 0.84
CA VAL A 188 35.89 -2.86 2.24
C VAL A 188 34.58 -2.69 3.00
N LEU A 189 33.47 -2.48 2.29
CA LEU A 189 32.13 -2.29 2.84
C LEU A 189 31.23 -3.52 2.63
N GLU A 190 31.82 -4.68 2.27
CA GLU A 190 31.08 -5.93 2.12
C GLU A 190 30.89 -6.65 3.47
N LEU A 191 29.73 -7.27 3.64
CA LEU A 191 29.46 -8.14 4.77
C LEU A 191 30.27 -9.44 4.64
N SER A 192 30.89 -9.88 5.74
CA SER A 192 31.63 -11.13 5.74
C SER A 192 30.73 -12.36 5.59
N GLU A 193 31.24 -13.43 4.97
CA GLU A 193 30.51 -14.69 4.77
C GLU A 193 29.94 -15.25 6.08
N ASN A 194 30.72 -15.29 7.16
CA ASN A 194 30.25 -15.74 8.48
C ASN A 194 29.05 -14.93 8.99
N ARG A 195 28.98 -13.63 8.71
CA ARG A 195 27.82 -12.82 9.10
C ARG A 195 26.60 -13.18 8.26
N LEU A 196 26.78 -13.34 6.94
CA LEU A 196 25.71 -13.72 6.03
C LEU A 196 25.16 -15.13 6.34
N GLU A 197 26.01 -16.08 6.71
CA GLU A 197 25.60 -17.41 7.16
C GLU A 197 24.75 -17.32 8.43
N ASN A 198 25.16 -16.52 9.42
CA ASN A 198 24.38 -16.32 10.64
C ASN A 198 23.00 -15.68 10.37
N ILE A 199 22.97 -14.65 9.51
CA ILE A 199 21.75 -13.97 9.07
C ILE A 199 20.82 -14.97 8.37
N TYR A 200 21.33 -15.75 7.42
CA TYR A 200 20.54 -16.73 6.69
C TYR A 200 20.02 -17.84 7.60
N GLY A 201 20.84 -18.32 8.54
CA GLY A 201 20.43 -19.30 9.56
C GLY A 201 19.24 -18.81 10.39
N GLN A 202 19.24 -17.54 10.80
CA GLN A 202 18.11 -16.92 11.48
C GLN A 202 16.87 -16.83 10.57
N ILE A 203 17.05 -16.43 9.30
CA ILE A 203 15.95 -16.37 8.32
C ILE A 203 15.31 -17.76 8.14
N LYS A 204 16.10 -18.82 7.93
CA LYS A 204 15.58 -20.19 7.78
C LYS A 204 14.88 -20.68 9.03
N ALA A 205 15.41 -20.39 10.21
CA ALA A 205 14.77 -20.76 11.48
C ALA A 205 13.38 -20.14 11.66
N THR A 206 13.05 -19.08 10.92
CA THR A 206 11.71 -18.46 11.00
C THR A 206 10.61 -19.20 10.26
N ASN A 207 10.94 -20.13 9.36
CA ASN A 207 9.99 -20.76 8.42
C ASN A 207 9.10 -19.74 7.68
N PHE A 208 9.62 -18.54 7.41
CA PHE A 208 8.86 -17.43 6.81
C PHE A 208 8.96 -17.36 5.28
N ILE A 209 9.91 -18.11 4.70
CA ILE A 209 10.11 -18.24 3.26
C ILE A 209 9.08 -19.21 2.71
N ASP A 210 8.37 -18.80 1.66
CA ASP A 210 7.39 -19.65 0.98
C ASP A 210 8.08 -20.77 0.21
N PRO A 211 7.66 -22.03 0.41
CA PRO A 211 8.27 -23.18 -0.27
C PRO A 211 7.86 -23.30 -1.74
N GLY A 212 6.94 -22.47 -2.22
CA GLY A 212 6.29 -22.62 -3.52
C GLY A 212 5.17 -23.67 -3.53
N GLU A 213 4.25 -23.54 -4.47
CA GLU A 213 3.28 -24.58 -4.81
C GLU A 213 3.95 -25.72 -5.60
N ASP A 214 3.23 -26.82 -5.80
CA ASP A 214 3.70 -27.95 -6.59
C ASP A 214 4.15 -27.49 -7.99
N GLY A 215 5.41 -27.78 -8.34
CA GLY A 215 6.03 -27.35 -9.60
C GLY A 215 6.99 -26.17 -9.47
N TYR A 216 7.03 -25.48 -8.32
CA TYR A 216 7.90 -24.33 -8.05
C TYR A 216 9.10 -24.68 -7.14
N ASN A 217 9.89 -25.68 -7.53
CA ASN A 217 10.98 -26.28 -6.72
C ASN A 217 12.18 -25.37 -6.41
N THR A 218 12.18 -24.14 -6.91
CA THR A 218 13.23 -23.14 -6.69
C THR A 218 12.72 -21.90 -5.96
N ALA A 219 11.48 -21.93 -5.46
CA ALA A 219 10.84 -20.84 -4.73
C ALA A 219 11.67 -20.31 -3.54
N ASP A 220 12.45 -21.19 -2.91
CA ASP A 220 13.30 -20.88 -1.76
C ASP A 220 14.67 -20.29 -2.13
N GLU A 221 15.00 -20.17 -3.42
CA GLU A 221 16.15 -19.39 -3.87
C GLU A 221 15.90 -17.90 -3.66
N LEU A 222 16.75 -17.28 -2.84
CA LEU A 222 16.67 -15.86 -2.51
C LEU A 222 17.79 -15.08 -3.19
N SER A 223 17.47 -13.91 -3.72
CA SER A 223 18.47 -12.92 -4.16
C SER A 223 18.02 -11.51 -3.80
N GLY A 224 18.97 -10.63 -3.50
CA GLY A 224 18.62 -9.36 -2.90
C GLY A 224 19.81 -8.53 -2.45
N PHE A 225 19.60 -7.76 -1.39
CA PHE A 225 20.64 -6.98 -0.72
C PHE A 225 20.66 -7.26 0.79
N ALA A 226 21.79 -6.92 1.39
CA ALA A 226 21.96 -6.75 2.82
C ALA A 226 22.69 -5.42 3.07
N ALA A 227 22.16 -4.59 3.97
CA ALA A 227 22.68 -3.26 4.23
C ALA A 227 22.70 -2.95 5.73
N GLU A 228 23.85 -2.50 6.24
CA GLU A 228 23.98 -2.06 7.63
C GLU A 228 23.78 -0.54 7.74
N PHE A 229 23.01 -0.13 8.73
CA PHE A 229 22.70 1.26 9.03
C PHE A 229 23.12 1.56 10.47
N LEU A 230 23.65 2.77 10.66
CA LEU A 230 23.74 3.40 11.97
C LEU A 230 22.53 4.31 12.12
N ALA A 231 21.69 4.08 13.11
CA ALA A 231 20.56 4.95 13.42
C ALA A 231 21.00 6.20 14.22
N VAL A 232 20.07 7.15 14.41
CA VAL A 232 20.32 8.42 15.11
C VAL A 232 20.71 8.20 16.59
N ASP A 233 20.14 7.17 17.22
CA ASP A 233 20.46 6.73 18.58
C ASP A 233 21.81 5.97 18.68
N ASN A 234 22.52 5.82 17.57
CA ASN A 234 23.73 5.01 17.40
C ASN A 234 23.52 3.48 17.51
N SER A 235 22.28 3.00 17.50
CA SER A 235 21.99 1.59 17.30
C SER A 235 22.40 1.17 15.88
N LYS A 236 22.95 -0.03 15.72
CA LYS A 236 23.22 -0.61 14.41
C LYS A 236 22.13 -1.57 14.00
N TYR A 237 21.62 -1.37 12.80
CA TYR A 237 20.62 -2.23 12.18
C TYR A 237 21.17 -2.84 10.91
N LEU A 238 20.72 -4.04 10.58
CA LEU A 238 20.97 -4.66 9.29
C LEU A 238 19.63 -4.97 8.66
N LEU A 239 19.38 -4.44 7.47
CA LEU A 239 18.22 -4.77 6.65
C LEU A 239 18.65 -5.74 5.56
N THR A 240 17.89 -6.81 5.38
CA THR A 240 17.94 -7.60 4.15
C THR A 240 16.63 -7.45 3.39
N GLY A 241 16.69 -7.14 2.11
CA GLY A 241 15.57 -7.21 1.18
C GLY A 241 15.84 -8.30 0.17
N LEU A 242 15.08 -9.40 0.25
CA LEU A 242 15.32 -10.63 -0.48
C LEU A 242 14.11 -10.96 -1.35
N LYS A 243 14.32 -11.13 -2.65
CA LYS A 243 13.31 -11.62 -3.58
C LYS A 243 13.45 -13.14 -3.71
N GLY A 244 12.32 -13.85 -3.56
CA GLY A 244 12.25 -15.27 -3.92
C GLY A 244 11.96 -15.47 -5.40
N ARG A 245 12.15 -16.70 -5.87
CA ARG A 245 11.64 -17.11 -7.19
C ARG A 245 10.11 -17.19 -7.15
N GLN A 246 9.54 -17.51 -8.31
CA GLN A 246 8.10 -17.70 -8.45
C GLN A 246 7.60 -18.77 -7.48
N VAL A 247 6.56 -18.46 -6.69
CA VAL A 247 5.94 -19.38 -5.72
C VAL A 247 4.62 -19.96 -6.22
N SER A 248 3.93 -19.24 -7.07
CA SER A 248 2.70 -19.65 -7.76
C SER A 248 2.54 -18.86 -9.05
N ASN A 249 1.50 -19.10 -9.85
CA ASN A 249 1.37 -18.47 -11.18
C ASN A 249 1.53 -16.93 -11.14
N ASP A 250 2.58 -16.43 -11.78
CA ASP A 250 3.06 -15.05 -11.81
C ASP A 250 3.35 -14.37 -10.46
N HIS A 251 3.41 -15.14 -9.38
CA HIS A 251 3.53 -14.63 -8.02
C HIS A 251 4.96 -14.74 -7.48
N TYR A 252 5.57 -13.61 -7.12
CA TYR A 252 6.95 -13.56 -6.62
C TYR A 252 6.99 -12.90 -5.24
N PRO A 253 7.49 -13.60 -4.20
CA PRO A 253 7.58 -13.03 -2.87
C PRO A 253 8.78 -12.09 -2.75
N TYR A 254 8.59 -11.06 -1.95
CA TYR A 254 9.63 -10.18 -1.46
C TYR A 254 9.60 -10.19 0.06
N TYR A 255 10.76 -10.46 0.64
CA TYR A 255 10.95 -10.59 2.07
C TYR A 255 11.85 -9.48 2.58
N GLU A 256 11.46 -8.86 3.69
CA GLU A 256 12.33 -7.97 4.44
C GLU A 256 12.55 -8.49 5.85
N PHE A 257 13.81 -8.44 6.29
CA PHE A 257 14.20 -8.82 7.63
C PHE A 257 15.07 -7.72 8.23
N LEU A 258 14.74 -7.30 9.45
CA LEU A 258 15.49 -6.32 10.20
C LEU A 258 16.17 -7.00 11.38
N PHE A 259 17.47 -6.79 11.48
CA PHE A 259 18.29 -7.24 12.56
C PHE A 259 18.83 -6.05 13.33
N THR A 260 19.07 -6.24 14.63
CA THR A 260 19.77 -5.27 15.48
C THR A 260 21.04 -5.89 16.05
N GLU A 261 22.10 -5.10 16.17
CA GLU A 261 23.35 -5.55 16.79
C GLU A 261 23.21 -5.57 18.31
N ILE A 262 23.38 -6.75 18.90
CA ILE A 262 23.43 -6.98 20.36
C ILE A 262 24.70 -7.76 20.65
N ASP A 263 25.59 -7.20 21.46
CA ASP A 263 26.87 -7.81 21.85
C ASP A 263 27.74 -8.23 20.64
N GLY A 264 27.73 -7.41 19.58
CA GLY A 264 28.50 -7.68 18.35
C GLY A 264 27.89 -8.75 17.44
N GLN A 265 26.66 -9.20 17.70
CA GLN A 265 25.93 -10.17 16.88
C GLN A 265 24.60 -9.58 16.43
N TYR A 266 24.24 -9.78 15.16
CA TYR A 266 22.94 -9.36 14.64
C TYR A 266 21.86 -10.35 15.07
N LYS A 267 20.76 -9.83 15.63
CA LYS A 267 19.58 -10.63 16.00
C LYS A 267 18.35 -10.14 15.26
N LEU A 268 17.60 -11.06 14.66
CA LEU A 268 16.37 -10.77 13.94
C LEU A 268 15.31 -10.20 14.89
N ILE A 269 14.80 -9.01 14.59
CA ILE A 269 13.77 -8.32 15.40
C ILE A 269 12.46 -8.10 14.67
N LYS A 270 12.48 -7.93 13.34
CA LYS A 270 11.27 -7.75 12.53
C LYS A 270 11.41 -8.46 11.20
N LYS A 271 10.27 -8.88 10.66
CA LYS A 271 10.16 -9.48 9.33
C LYS A 271 8.84 -9.09 8.69
N GLN A 272 8.85 -8.93 7.37
CA GLN A 272 7.63 -8.74 6.58
C GLN A 272 7.77 -9.36 5.21
N LYS A 273 6.62 -9.71 4.62
CA LYS A 273 6.52 -10.37 3.33
C LYS A 273 5.40 -9.71 2.54
N PHE A 274 5.64 -9.48 1.27
CA PHE A 274 4.66 -9.04 0.30
C PHE A 274 5.01 -9.65 -1.05
N TYR A 275 4.16 -9.45 -2.05
CA TYR A 275 4.35 -10.08 -3.35
C TYR A 275 4.32 -9.07 -4.49
N THR A 276 4.94 -9.46 -5.60
CA THR A 276 4.96 -8.74 -6.87
C THR A 276 4.40 -9.65 -7.96
N ASP A 277 3.80 -9.08 -9.00
CA ASP A 277 3.15 -9.87 -10.04
C ASP A 277 3.55 -9.41 -11.44
N VAL A 278 3.96 -10.36 -12.28
CA VAL A 278 4.36 -10.09 -13.67
C VAL A 278 3.15 -9.98 -14.61
N ALA A 279 1.99 -10.57 -14.26
CA ALA A 279 0.79 -10.60 -15.09
C ALA A 279 0.01 -9.28 -15.15
N GLY A 280 0.49 -8.21 -14.48
CA GLY A 280 -0.02 -6.86 -14.65
C GLY A 280 -1.35 -6.57 -13.94
N ILE A 281 -1.78 -7.41 -12.98
CA ILE A 281 -2.88 -7.03 -12.08
C ILE A 281 -2.43 -6.15 -10.91
N GLU A 282 -1.19 -5.65 -10.92
CA GLU A 282 -0.66 -4.70 -9.92
C GLU A 282 -1.51 -3.42 -9.79
N GLY A 283 -2.26 -3.05 -10.84
CA GLY A 283 -3.23 -1.96 -10.81
C GLY A 283 -4.47 -2.23 -9.94
N LEU A 284 -4.69 -3.48 -9.50
CA LEU A 284 -5.87 -3.90 -8.72
C LEU A 284 -5.64 -3.87 -7.20
N GLU A 285 -4.54 -3.31 -6.73
CA GLU A 285 -4.34 -3.09 -5.30
C GLU A 285 -5.44 -2.22 -4.68
N TYR A 286 -5.80 -2.50 -3.43
CA TYR A 286 -6.83 -1.77 -2.68
C TYR A 286 -6.69 -0.25 -2.84
N ALA A 287 -5.47 0.27 -2.69
CA ALA A 287 -5.19 1.70 -2.76
C ALA A 287 -5.55 2.34 -4.11
N ASN A 288 -5.46 1.57 -5.20
CA ASN A 288 -5.85 2.00 -6.55
C ASN A 288 -7.38 1.88 -6.73
N ILE A 289 -7.96 0.73 -6.36
CA ILE A 289 -9.35 0.40 -6.70
C ILE A 289 -10.39 1.04 -5.79
N ALA A 290 -10.06 1.32 -4.52
CA ALA A 290 -11.03 1.82 -3.56
C ALA A 290 -11.53 3.24 -3.86
N PRO A 291 -10.66 4.20 -4.23
CA PRO A 291 -11.12 5.50 -4.74
C PRO A 291 -11.98 5.35 -5.99
N ALA A 292 -11.56 4.52 -6.95
CA ALA A 292 -12.30 4.33 -8.21
C ALA A 292 -13.70 3.74 -7.97
N PHE A 293 -13.82 2.76 -7.06
CA PHE A 293 -15.09 2.21 -6.65
C PHE A 293 -15.98 3.26 -5.97
N SER A 294 -15.40 4.14 -5.14
CA SER A 294 -16.13 5.22 -4.49
C SER A 294 -16.62 6.29 -5.49
N LEU A 295 -15.82 6.56 -6.53
CA LEU A 295 -16.25 7.41 -7.65
C LEU A 295 -17.43 6.76 -8.41
N LEU A 296 -17.35 5.46 -8.69
CA LEU A 296 -18.45 4.71 -9.32
C LEU A 296 -19.74 4.80 -8.50
N LEU A 297 -19.66 4.55 -7.18
CA LEU A 297 -20.82 4.68 -6.28
C LEU A 297 -21.37 6.11 -6.24
N THR A 298 -20.50 7.11 -6.30
CA THR A 298 -20.91 8.51 -6.39
C THR A 298 -21.73 8.77 -7.66
N VAL A 299 -21.22 8.33 -8.82
CA VAL A 299 -21.89 8.47 -10.11
C VAL A 299 -23.24 7.76 -10.10
N ILE A 300 -23.30 6.51 -9.65
CA ILE A 300 -24.54 5.73 -9.53
C ILE A 300 -25.52 6.43 -8.58
N GLY A 301 -25.05 6.93 -7.43
CA GLY A 301 -25.85 7.67 -6.46
C GLY A 301 -26.45 8.95 -7.03
N LEU A 302 -25.69 9.68 -7.85
CA LEU A 302 -26.17 10.88 -8.57
C LEU A 302 -27.25 10.52 -9.60
N PHE A 303 -27.04 9.48 -10.43
CA PHE A 303 -28.05 9.01 -11.38
C PHE A 303 -29.34 8.57 -10.68
N ALA A 304 -29.23 7.78 -9.61
CA ALA A 304 -30.38 7.36 -8.81
C ALA A 304 -31.13 8.55 -8.20
N SER A 305 -30.41 9.57 -7.74
CA SER A 305 -30.98 10.82 -7.22
C SER A 305 -31.76 11.59 -8.30
N LEU A 306 -31.19 11.71 -9.51
CA LEU A 306 -31.86 12.34 -10.65
C LEU A 306 -33.16 11.61 -11.03
N LEU A 307 -33.14 10.28 -11.04
CA LEU A 307 -34.33 9.47 -11.31
C LEU A 307 -35.42 9.68 -10.24
N ILE A 308 -35.04 9.78 -8.97
CA ILE A 308 -35.99 10.10 -7.88
C ILE A 308 -36.64 11.47 -8.10
N GLU A 309 -35.87 12.50 -8.45
CA GLU A 309 -36.44 13.84 -8.67
C GLU A 309 -37.31 13.90 -9.94
N ALA A 310 -36.90 13.22 -11.01
CA ALA A 310 -37.68 13.10 -12.23
C ALA A 310 -39.04 12.43 -11.95
N THR A 311 -39.03 11.29 -11.24
CA THR A 311 -40.27 10.57 -10.89
C THR A 311 -41.18 11.39 -9.98
N LYS A 312 -40.65 12.07 -8.95
CA LYS A 312 -41.42 13.00 -8.11
C LYS A 312 -42.07 14.12 -8.94
N LYS A 313 -41.33 14.70 -9.88
CA LYS A 313 -41.83 15.78 -10.76
C LYS A 313 -42.97 15.27 -11.65
N ILE A 314 -42.81 14.08 -12.26
CA ILE A 314 -43.82 13.44 -13.10
C ILE A 314 -45.09 13.16 -12.28
N MET A 315 -44.98 12.58 -11.09
CA MET A 315 -46.12 12.31 -10.20
C MET A 315 -46.85 13.61 -9.82
N LYS A 316 -46.11 14.68 -9.51
CA LYS A 316 -46.70 15.99 -9.20
C LYS A 316 -47.49 16.57 -10.38
N LEU A 317 -46.98 16.43 -11.60
CA LEU A 317 -47.67 16.87 -12.82
C LEU A 317 -48.94 16.05 -13.09
N LYS A 318 -48.88 14.73 -12.92
CA LYS A 318 -50.04 13.84 -13.07
C LYS A 318 -51.15 14.18 -12.08
N ASN A 319 -50.80 14.38 -10.81
CA ASN A 319 -51.77 14.74 -9.76
C ASN A 319 -52.43 16.12 -10.02
N LYS A 320 -51.66 17.09 -10.55
CA LYS A 320 -52.21 18.39 -10.97
C LYS A 320 -53.20 18.25 -12.13
N SER A 321 -52.86 17.42 -13.14
CA SER A 321 -53.74 17.16 -14.28
C SER A 321 -55.05 16.49 -13.87
N GLN A 322 -54.99 15.48 -12.99
CA GLN A 322 -56.18 14.82 -12.44
C GLN A 322 -57.05 15.78 -11.64
N LYS A 323 -56.45 16.63 -10.79
CA LYS A 323 -57.19 17.63 -10.03
C LYS A 323 -57.89 18.65 -10.93
N LYS A 324 -57.27 19.05 -12.04
CA LYS A 324 -57.90 19.96 -13.02
C LYS A 324 -59.10 19.32 -13.71
N ARG A 325 -59.04 18.03 -14.06
CA ARG A 325 -60.15 17.28 -14.66
C ARG A 325 -61.35 17.05 -13.71
N LEU A 326 -61.12 17.04 -12.41
CA LEU A 326 -62.20 16.88 -11.41
C LEU A 326 -62.96 18.18 -11.13
N ILE A 327 -62.41 19.33 -11.55
CA ILE A 327 -63.01 20.66 -11.34
C ILE A 327 -63.73 21.16 -12.61
N SER A 328 -63.40 20.60 -13.77
CA SER A 328 -64.05 20.86 -15.06
C SER A 328 -65.25 19.95 -15.27
#